data_AF-A0A3N5L3U1-F1
#
_entry.id   AF-A0A3N5L3U1-F1
#
_cell.length_a   1.000
_cell.length_b   1.000
_cell.length_c   1.000
_cell.angle_alpha   90.00
_cell.angle_beta   90.00
_cell.angle_gamma   90.00
#
_symmetry.space_group_name_H-M   'P 1'
#
loop_
_entity.id
_entity.type
_entity.pdbx_description
1 polymer ?
#
loop_
_entity_poly.entity_id
_entity_poly.type
_entity_poly.pdbx_seq_one_letter_code
_entity_poly.pdbx_strand_id
1 'polypeptide(L)'
;MPKRLFSTKPIAELHEGDAFNELHRTLDARALVLLGIGAIIGTGIFVLTGTAAANHAGPALIVSFLIAGLGCALAGLCYAEFASIVPVSGSAYSYSYATLGEFVAWFIGWNLILEYLFAAATVAVGWSGYVVSLVEQLGMHLPDALTNAPFTKGEGHFEIVRTGALLNLPAVLVVAAITALCYVGIHQSARFNAIVVAIKVTVIVLFIGFGMWVVDGANWQPFIPENTGEFGRFGWSGVLQAAGIIFFAYIGFDAVSTAAQEAKNPQRDMPIGILASLA
;
A
#
# COMPACT_ATOMS: atom_id res chain seq x y z
N MET A 1 -39.07 5.03 -9.31
CA MET A 1 -37.79 5.75 -9.12
C MET A 1 -36.49 4.88 -9.08
N PRO A 2 -36.41 3.61 -9.53
CA PRO A 2 -35.13 2.87 -9.54
C PRO A 2 -34.19 3.20 -10.72
N LYS A 3 -34.63 3.95 -11.73
CA LYS A 3 -33.84 4.27 -12.95
C LYS A 3 -32.57 5.11 -12.71
N ARG A 4 -32.32 5.63 -11.49
CA ARG A 4 -31.12 6.44 -11.18
C ARG A 4 -29.96 5.64 -10.56
N LEU A 5 -30.23 4.57 -9.81
CA LEU A 5 -29.18 3.86 -9.04
C LEU A 5 -28.13 3.16 -9.91
N PHE A 6 -28.47 2.75 -11.14
CA PHE A 6 -27.54 2.13 -12.09
C PHE A 6 -27.22 3.04 -13.28
N SER A 7 -27.48 4.35 -13.17
CA SER A 7 -27.10 5.27 -14.23
C SER A 7 -25.58 5.35 -14.29
N THR A 8 -25.02 5.05 -15.45
CA THR A 8 -23.60 5.28 -15.73
C THR A 8 -23.37 6.75 -16.04
N LYS A 9 -22.16 7.24 -15.74
CA LYS A 9 -21.74 8.58 -16.13
C LYS A 9 -21.04 8.50 -17.49
N PRO A 10 -21.47 9.27 -18.50
CA PRO A 10 -20.78 9.31 -19.79
C PRO A 10 -19.32 9.73 -19.62
N ILE A 11 -18.41 9.08 -20.34
CA ILE A 11 -16.97 9.39 -20.28
C ILE A 11 -16.68 10.87 -20.60
N ALA A 12 -17.44 11.46 -21.52
CA ALA A 12 -17.33 12.87 -21.86
C ALA A 12 -17.56 13.80 -20.64
N GLU A 13 -18.53 13.50 -19.79
CA GLU A 13 -18.80 14.29 -18.58
C GLU A 13 -17.77 14.06 -17.47
N LEU A 14 -17.07 12.92 -17.48
CA LEU A 14 -15.93 12.69 -16.58
C LEU A 14 -14.73 13.56 -17.01
N HIS A 15 -14.50 13.73 -18.31
CA HIS A 15 -13.48 14.64 -18.82
C HIS A 15 -13.81 16.12 -18.54
N GLU A 16 -15.08 16.51 -18.60
CA GLU A 16 -15.50 17.89 -18.28
C GLU A 16 -15.36 18.25 -16.80
N GLY A 17 -15.59 17.31 -15.89
CA GLY A 17 -15.34 17.51 -14.45
C GLY A 17 -13.87 17.77 -14.12
N ASP A 18 -12.97 17.17 -14.91
CA ASP A 18 -11.52 17.33 -14.80
C ASP A 18 -11.00 18.63 -15.45
N ALA A 19 -11.75 19.21 -16.41
CA ALA A 19 -11.36 20.43 -17.12
C ALA A 19 -11.35 21.72 -16.26
N PHE A 20 -11.99 21.69 -15.08
CA PHE A 20 -12.04 22.85 -14.17
C PHE A 20 -10.72 23.06 -13.38
N ASN A 21 -9.78 22.12 -13.41
CA ASN A 21 -8.48 22.20 -12.74
C ASN A 21 -7.38 21.54 -13.60
N GLU A 22 -7.01 22.16 -14.73
CA GLU A 22 -5.89 21.66 -15.55
C GLU A 22 -4.56 21.78 -14.80
N LEU A 23 -4.12 20.67 -14.21
CA LEU A 23 -2.76 20.53 -13.69
C LEU A 23 -1.74 20.53 -14.83
N HIS A 24 -0.53 21.03 -14.55
CA HIS A 24 0.55 21.00 -15.54
C HIS A 24 0.97 19.54 -15.82
N ARG A 25 0.77 19.09 -17.05
CA ARG A 25 1.18 17.75 -17.51
C ARG A 25 2.71 17.62 -17.58
N THR A 26 3.31 17.18 -16.48
CA THR A 26 4.77 17.12 -16.32
C THR A 26 5.31 15.70 -16.17
N LEU A 27 4.48 14.73 -15.81
CA LEU A 27 4.88 13.35 -15.54
C LEU A 27 4.93 12.54 -16.84
N ASP A 28 6.07 11.88 -17.08
CA ASP A 28 6.21 10.86 -18.12
C ASP A 28 6.08 9.45 -17.52
N ALA A 29 6.10 8.41 -18.37
CA ALA A 29 6.00 7.03 -17.92
C ALA A 29 7.02 6.66 -16.83
N ARG A 30 8.25 7.20 -16.88
CA ARG A 30 9.28 6.91 -15.87
C ARG A 30 8.93 7.53 -14.52
N ALA A 31 8.47 8.77 -14.53
CA ALA A 31 8.01 9.44 -13.33
C ALA A 31 6.80 8.73 -12.70
N LEU A 32 5.88 8.21 -13.53
CA LEU A 32 4.75 7.40 -13.06
C LEU A 32 5.17 6.05 -12.48
N VAL A 33 6.14 5.36 -13.08
CA VAL A 33 6.73 4.14 -12.50
C VAL A 33 7.35 4.44 -11.14
N LEU A 34 8.14 5.51 -11.03
CA LEU A 34 8.72 5.91 -9.75
C LEU A 34 7.65 6.28 -8.71
N LEU A 35 6.55 6.93 -9.13
CA LEU A 35 5.40 7.21 -8.28
C LEU A 35 4.77 5.92 -7.76
N GLY A 36 4.51 4.94 -8.64
CA GLY A 36 4.00 3.63 -8.26
C GLY A 36 4.92 2.89 -7.30
N ILE A 37 6.22 2.79 -7.61
CA ILE A 37 7.21 2.14 -6.73
C ILE A 37 7.25 2.84 -5.36
N GLY A 38 7.18 4.17 -5.34
CA GLY A 38 7.17 4.96 -4.12
C GLY A 38 5.96 4.73 -3.22
N ALA A 39 4.80 4.47 -3.83
CA ALA A 39 3.55 4.15 -3.15
C ALA A 39 3.52 2.70 -2.65
N ILE A 40 4.03 1.75 -3.43
CA ILE A 40 4.06 0.31 -3.12
C ILE A 40 5.09 0.01 -2.01
N ILE A 41 6.31 0.53 -2.13
CA ILE A 41 7.40 0.25 -1.18
C ILE A 41 7.18 1.04 0.13
N GLY A 42 6.73 0.32 1.16
CA GLY A 42 6.50 0.88 2.48
C GLY A 42 6.40 -0.19 3.58
N THR A 43 5.53 0.07 4.55
CA THR A 43 5.37 -0.77 5.75
C THR A 43 5.10 -2.25 5.46
N GLY A 44 4.48 -2.58 4.32
CA GLY A 44 4.27 -3.96 3.90
C GLY A 44 5.57 -4.78 3.80
N ILE A 45 6.55 -4.30 3.03
CA ILE A 45 7.83 -5.01 2.88
C ILE A 45 8.74 -4.84 4.11
N PHE A 46 8.72 -3.66 4.74
CA PHE A 46 9.63 -3.35 5.84
C PHE A 46 9.20 -3.95 7.18
N VAL A 47 7.90 -4.09 7.46
CA VAL A 47 7.39 -4.53 8.76
C VAL A 47 6.59 -5.82 8.66
N LEU A 48 5.56 -5.86 7.81
CA LEU A 48 4.64 -7.00 7.74
C LEU A 48 5.32 -8.28 7.25
N THR A 49 6.41 -8.17 6.48
CA THR A 49 7.19 -9.31 6.02
C THR A 49 7.74 -10.13 7.19
N GLY A 50 8.30 -9.46 8.21
CA GLY A 50 8.83 -10.13 9.39
C GLY A 50 7.74 -10.80 10.22
N THR A 51 6.61 -10.11 10.44
CA THR A 51 5.49 -10.67 11.22
C THR A 51 4.79 -11.81 10.49
N ALA A 52 4.67 -11.74 9.16
CA ALA A 52 4.09 -12.80 8.34
C ALA A 52 5.00 -14.03 8.23
N ALA A 53 6.32 -13.85 8.14
CA ALA A 53 7.27 -14.96 8.28
C ALA A 53 7.14 -15.61 9.66
N ALA A 54 7.22 -14.82 10.73
CA ALA A 54 7.32 -15.32 12.09
C ALA A 54 6.03 -15.97 12.60
N ASN A 55 4.85 -15.52 12.18
CA ASN A 55 3.57 -15.96 12.74
C ASN A 55 2.70 -16.78 11.78
N HIS A 56 3.02 -16.83 10.48
CA HIS A 56 2.12 -17.39 9.47
C HIS A 56 2.78 -18.36 8.50
N ALA A 57 3.78 -17.95 7.71
CA ALA A 57 4.28 -18.78 6.60
C ALA A 57 5.69 -19.34 6.79
N GLY A 58 6.49 -18.79 7.70
CA GLY A 58 7.88 -19.22 7.90
C GLY A 58 8.71 -18.98 6.64
N PRO A 59 9.67 -19.87 6.30
CA PRO A 59 10.47 -19.75 5.08
C PRO A 59 9.62 -19.76 3.78
N ALA A 60 8.44 -20.37 3.82
CA ALA A 60 7.50 -20.40 2.69
C ALA A 60 6.83 -19.05 2.40
N LEU A 61 7.18 -17.97 3.10
CA LEU A 61 6.69 -16.62 2.82
C LEU A 61 6.86 -16.20 1.36
N ILE A 62 7.91 -16.67 0.69
CA ILE A 62 8.13 -16.42 -0.73
C ILE A 62 6.95 -16.91 -1.59
N VAL A 63 6.33 -18.04 -1.23
CA VAL A 63 5.14 -18.55 -1.92
C VAL A 63 3.95 -17.62 -1.70
N SER A 64 3.81 -17.07 -0.49
CA SER A 64 2.79 -16.07 -0.18
C SER A 64 2.94 -14.80 -1.03
N PHE A 65 4.18 -14.31 -1.21
CA PHE A 65 4.47 -13.20 -2.11
C PHE A 65 4.09 -13.50 -3.56
N LEU A 66 4.41 -14.71 -4.07
CA LEU A 66 4.05 -15.10 -5.43
C LEU A 66 2.53 -15.17 -5.64
N ILE A 67 1.78 -15.71 -4.67
CA ILE A 67 0.32 -15.77 -4.73
C ILE A 67 -0.29 -14.36 -4.71
N ALA A 68 0.16 -13.51 -3.77
CA ALA A 68 -0.31 -12.13 -3.67
C ALA A 68 0.03 -11.34 -4.94
N GLY A 69 1.28 -11.42 -5.39
CA GLY A 69 1.77 -10.75 -6.59
C GLY A 69 1.04 -11.17 -7.87
N LEU A 70 0.70 -12.46 -8.02
CA LEU A 70 -0.13 -12.91 -9.14
C LEU A 70 -1.53 -12.28 -9.11
N GLY A 71 -2.16 -12.22 -7.94
CA GLY A 71 -3.45 -11.54 -7.77
C GLY A 71 -3.36 -10.05 -8.13
N CYS A 72 -2.32 -9.36 -7.66
CA CYS A 72 -2.07 -7.96 -7.96
C CYS A 72 -1.74 -7.73 -9.44
N ALA A 73 -1.01 -8.62 -10.10
CA ALA A 73 -0.69 -8.51 -11.52
C ALA A 73 -1.95 -8.63 -12.40
N LEU A 74 -2.84 -9.58 -12.08
CA LEU A 74 -4.11 -9.74 -12.78
C LEU A 74 -5.01 -8.50 -12.59
N ALA A 75 -5.10 -7.99 -11.35
CA ALA A 75 -5.83 -6.75 -11.08
C ALA A 75 -5.18 -5.55 -11.80
N GLY A 76 -3.85 -5.46 -11.78
CA GLY A 76 -3.08 -4.41 -12.43
C GLY A 76 -3.31 -4.35 -13.94
N LEU A 77 -3.48 -5.50 -14.61
CA LEU A 77 -3.85 -5.55 -16.02
C LEU A 77 -5.23 -4.93 -16.28
N CYS A 78 -6.23 -5.22 -15.45
CA CYS A 78 -7.55 -4.59 -15.55
C CYS A 78 -7.47 -3.07 -15.30
N TYR A 79 -6.71 -2.64 -14.29
CA TYR A 79 -6.50 -1.21 -14.01
C TYR A 79 -5.78 -0.49 -15.16
N ALA A 80 -4.79 -1.14 -15.77
CA ALA A 80 -4.07 -0.61 -16.91
C ALA A 80 -4.99 -0.45 -18.13
N GLU A 81 -5.86 -1.41 -18.40
CA GLU A 81 -6.87 -1.31 -19.46
C GLU A 81 -7.81 -0.13 -19.20
N PHE A 82 -8.38 -0.01 -17.99
CA PHE A 82 -9.26 1.10 -17.64
C PHE A 82 -8.56 2.46 -17.70
N ALA A 83 -7.33 2.57 -17.22
CA ALA A 83 -6.55 3.80 -17.28
C ALA A 83 -6.26 4.26 -18.72
N SER A 84 -6.16 3.30 -19.67
CA SER A 84 -5.97 3.61 -21.08
C SER A 84 -7.23 4.13 -21.78
N ILE A 85 -8.42 3.65 -21.35
CA ILE A 85 -9.72 3.98 -21.96
C ILE A 85 -10.32 5.24 -21.32
N VAL A 86 -10.20 5.37 -20.00
CA VAL A 86 -10.80 6.44 -19.20
C VAL A 86 -9.68 7.16 -18.43
N PRO A 87 -8.89 8.02 -19.11
CA PRO A 87 -7.73 8.69 -18.53
C PRO A 87 -8.14 9.88 -17.64
N VAL A 88 -8.93 9.61 -16.61
CA VAL A 88 -9.45 10.60 -15.65
C VAL A 88 -8.85 10.36 -14.28
N SER A 89 -8.72 11.42 -13.49
CA SER A 89 -8.32 11.26 -12.10
C SER A 89 -9.49 10.70 -11.28
N GLY A 90 -9.29 9.54 -10.64
CA GLY A 90 -10.30 8.98 -9.72
C GLY A 90 -10.34 7.46 -9.57
N SER A 91 -9.39 6.73 -10.17
CA SER A 91 -9.18 5.29 -9.90
C SER A 91 -10.47 4.44 -10.07
N ALA A 92 -10.61 3.36 -9.28
CA ALA A 92 -11.72 2.43 -9.34
C ALA A 92 -13.11 3.08 -9.14
N TYR A 93 -13.21 4.20 -8.43
CA TYR A 93 -14.47 4.95 -8.32
C TYR A 93 -14.95 5.43 -9.69
N SER A 94 -14.09 6.13 -10.43
CA SER A 94 -14.44 6.65 -11.76
C SER A 94 -14.69 5.53 -12.76
N TYR A 95 -13.90 4.46 -12.71
CA TYR A 95 -14.09 3.29 -13.60
C TYR A 95 -15.43 2.60 -13.35
N SER A 96 -15.81 2.45 -12.08
CA SER A 96 -17.08 1.81 -11.71
C SER A 96 -18.29 2.69 -12.05
N TYR A 97 -18.14 4.02 -11.96
CA TYR A 97 -19.21 4.94 -12.36
C TYR A 97 -19.43 4.91 -13.89
N ALA A 98 -18.35 4.80 -14.66
CA ALA A 98 -18.44 4.68 -16.11
C ALA A 98 -19.09 3.36 -16.56
N THR A 99 -18.92 2.26 -15.82
CA THR A 99 -19.28 0.91 -16.27
C THR A 99 -20.49 0.29 -15.57
N LEU A 100 -20.59 0.41 -14.24
CA LEU A 100 -21.57 -0.29 -13.40
C LEU A 100 -22.65 0.62 -12.83
N GLY A 101 -22.39 1.93 -12.82
CA GLY A 101 -23.35 2.96 -12.42
C GLY A 101 -23.19 3.46 -10.98
N GLU A 102 -24.01 4.45 -10.65
CA GLU A 102 -23.87 5.28 -9.45
C GLU A 102 -23.81 4.51 -8.13
N PHE A 103 -24.67 3.50 -7.91
CA PHE A 103 -24.71 2.76 -6.65
C PHE A 103 -23.42 1.97 -6.39
N VAL A 104 -22.92 1.28 -7.42
CA VAL A 104 -21.70 0.48 -7.31
C VAL A 104 -20.49 1.41 -7.16
N ALA A 105 -20.45 2.52 -7.90
CA ALA A 105 -19.43 3.54 -7.75
C ALA A 105 -19.43 4.14 -6.34
N TRP A 106 -20.59 4.49 -5.79
CA TRP A 106 -20.74 5.01 -4.43
C TRP A 106 -20.23 4.01 -3.38
N PHE A 107 -20.60 2.74 -3.50
CA PHE A 107 -20.13 1.69 -2.59
C PHE A 107 -18.60 1.53 -2.65
N ILE A 108 -18.03 1.49 -3.86
CA ILE A 108 -16.58 1.40 -4.07
C ILE A 108 -15.88 2.66 -3.54
N GLY A 109 -16.45 3.85 -3.73
CA GLY A 109 -15.91 5.11 -3.21
C GLY A 109 -15.80 5.11 -1.68
N TRP A 110 -16.83 4.64 -0.98
CA TRP A 110 -16.77 4.49 0.48
C TRP A 110 -15.74 3.45 0.92
N ASN A 111 -15.61 2.35 0.17
CA ASN A 111 -14.57 1.36 0.44
C ASN A 111 -13.17 1.95 0.28
N LEU A 112 -12.92 2.72 -0.79
CA LEU A 112 -11.63 3.40 -1.00
C LEU A 112 -11.32 4.38 0.14
N ILE A 113 -12.30 5.18 0.61
CA ILE A 113 -12.09 6.09 1.75
C ILE A 113 -11.64 5.30 3.00
N LEU A 114 -12.29 4.18 3.29
CA LEU A 114 -11.90 3.33 4.41
C LEU A 114 -10.54 2.69 4.20
N GLU A 115 -10.26 2.19 2.99
CA GLU A 115 -8.97 1.60 2.62
C GLU A 115 -7.82 2.60 2.82
N TYR A 116 -7.92 3.81 2.26
CA TYR A 116 -6.90 4.85 2.43
C TYR A 116 -6.72 5.26 3.90
N LEU A 117 -7.80 5.29 4.69
CA LEU A 117 -7.73 5.57 6.13
C LEU A 117 -6.94 4.47 6.87
N PHE A 118 -7.27 3.20 6.63
CA PHE A 118 -6.56 2.07 7.26
C PHE A 118 -5.11 1.96 6.77
N ALA A 119 -4.86 2.21 5.48
CA ALA A 119 -3.52 2.20 4.91
C ALA A 119 -2.64 3.28 5.54
N ALA A 120 -3.12 4.52 5.64
CA ALA A 120 -2.38 5.61 6.26
C ALA A 120 -2.05 5.32 7.73
N ALA A 121 -3.01 4.81 8.51
CA ALA A 121 -2.79 4.41 9.89
C ALA A 121 -1.76 3.27 10.01
N THR A 122 -1.86 2.24 9.17
CA THR A 122 -0.92 1.11 9.15
C THR A 122 0.49 1.57 8.80
N VAL A 123 0.64 2.45 7.81
CA VAL A 123 1.94 3.01 7.43
C VAL A 123 2.55 3.81 8.59
N ALA A 124 1.76 4.64 9.26
CA ALA A 124 2.21 5.44 10.40
C ALA A 124 2.67 4.58 11.59
N VAL A 125 1.95 3.49 11.90
CA VAL A 125 2.34 2.54 12.94
C VAL A 125 3.65 1.84 12.59
N GLY A 126 3.81 1.40 11.33
CA GLY A 126 5.07 0.81 10.88
C GLY A 126 6.26 1.77 10.96
N TRP A 127 6.06 3.02 10.55
CA TRP A 127 7.06 4.09 10.69
C TRP A 127 7.43 4.34 12.16
N SER A 128 6.43 4.38 13.05
CA SER A 128 6.67 4.52 14.49
C SER A 128 7.58 3.43 15.03
N GLY A 129 7.40 2.18 14.62
CA GLY A 129 8.25 1.07 15.07
C GLY A 129 9.74 1.29 14.74
N TYR A 130 10.04 1.77 13.54
CA TYR A 130 11.41 2.15 13.16
C TYR A 130 11.95 3.34 13.95
N VAL A 131 11.13 4.36 14.21
CA VAL A 131 11.55 5.52 15.00
C VAL A 131 11.87 5.14 16.44
N VAL A 132 11.01 4.35 17.08
CA VAL A 132 11.25 3.85 18.44
C VAL A 132 12.55 3.04 18.48
N SER A 133 12.74 2.12 17.52
CA SER A 133 13.97 1.32 17.42
C SER A 133 15.22 2.18 17.23
N LEU A 134 15.14 3.26 16.43
CA LEU A 134 16.25 4.19 16.22
C LEU A 134 16.58 4.99 17.49
N VAL A 135 15.56 5.49 18.20
CA VAL A 135 15.73 6.26 19.44
C VAL A 135 16.37 5.39 20.53
N GLU A 136 15.98 4.12 20.61
CA GLU A 136 16.61 3.13 21.49
C GLU A 136 18.08 2.89 21.13
N GLN A 137 18.41 2.76 19.84
CA GLN A 137 19.81 2.63 19.39
C GLN A 137 20.67 3.87 19.70
N LEU A 138 20.05 5.05 19.85
CA LEU A 138 20.70 6.28 20.30
C LEU A 138 20.83 6.37 21.83
N GLY A 139 20.39 5.34 22.57
CA GLY A 139 20.46 5.24 24.02
C GLY A 139 19.32 5.94 24.77
N MET A 140 18.30 6.45 24.06
CA MET A 140 17.12 7.07 24.65
C MET A 140 15.96 6.09 24.67
N HIS A 141 15.25 5.99 25.79
CA HIS A 141 14.09 5.10 25.91
C HIS A 141 12.82 5.94 25.95
N LEU A 142 11.93 5.73 24.97
CA LEU A 142 10.60 6.33 24.99
C LEU A 142 9.68 5.46 25.87
N PRO A 143 8.82 6.05 26.72
CA PRO A 143 7.91 5.27 27.55
C PRO A 143 6.97 4.40 26.71
N ASP A 144 6.81 3.12 27.08
CA ASP A 144 5.90 2.19 26.40
C ASP A 144 4.45 2.69 26.33
N ALA A 145 4.06 3.51 27.30
CA ALA A 145 2.78 4.19 27.35
C ALA A 145 2.52 5.09 26.12
N LEU A 146 3.56 5.54 25.43
CA LEU A 146 3.51 6.48 24.30
C LEU A 146 3.98 5.88 22.97
N THR A 147 4.35 4.60 22.93
CA THR A 147 4.91 3.98 21.70
C THR A 147 4.04 2.87 21.13
N ASN A 148 2.98 2.48 21.84
CA ASN A 148 2.11 1.36 21.47
C ASN A 148 0.64 1.77 21.34
N ALA A 149 -0.13 0.96 20.59
CA ALA A 149 -1.58 1.15 20.47
C ALA A 149 -2.27 0.81 21.80
N PRO A 150 -3.31 1.56 22.25
CA PRO A 150 -4.00 1.31 23.53
C PRO A 150 -4.74 -0.03 23.58
N PHE A 151 -5.14 -0.50 22.41
CA PHE A 151 -5.90 -1.72 22.20
C PHE A 151 -5.14 -2.61 21.21
N THR A 152 -5.11 -3.90 21.51
CA THR A 152 -4.62 -4.93 20.61
C THR A 152 -5.61 -6.08 20.54
N LYS A 153 -5.45 -6.93 19.54
CA LYS A 153 -6.22 -8.16 19.43
C LYS A 153 -5.73 -9.16 20.50
N GLY A 154 -6.66 -9.72 21.26
CA GLY A 154 -6.40 -10.83 22.19
C GLY A 154 -6.23 -12.16 21.48
N GLU A 155 -6.23 -13.25 22.25
CA GLU A 155 -6.12 -14.60 21.69
C GLU A 155 -7.40 -15.01 20.95
N GLY A 156 -8.57 -14.48 21.36
CA GLY A 156 -9.84 -14.69 20.66
C GLY A 156 -9.99 -13.90 19.35
N HIS A 157 -10.80 -14.41 18.41
CA HIS A 157 -11.07 -13.75 17.12
C HIS A 157 -11.65 -12.34 17.25
N PHE A 158 -12.45 -12.08 18.29
CA PHE A 158 -13.13 -10.80 18.55
C PHE A 158 -12.72 -10.18 19.90
N GLU A 159 -11.65 -10.68 20.52
CA GLU A 159 -11.19 -10.17 21.80
C GLU A 159 -10.31 -8.94 21.60
N ILE A 160 -10.64 -7.86 22.31
CA ILE A 160 -9.85 -6.62 22.33
C ILE A 160 -9.30 -6.46 23.74
N VAL A 161 -7.97 -6.46 23.86
CA VAL A 161 -7.25 -6.37 25.13
C VAL A 161 -6.57 -5.02 25.23
N ARG A 162 -6.54 -4.45 26.44
CA ARG A 162 -5.81 -3.21 26.72
C ARG A 162 -4.32 -3.53 26.87
N THR A 163 -3.49 -2.81 26.13
CA THR A 163 -2.02 -2.97 26.18
C THR A 163 -1.40 -2.24 27.37
N GLY A 164 -2.13 -1.34 28.02
CA GLY A 164 -1.59 -0.40 29.00
C GLY A 164 -0.99 0.87 28.39
N ALA A 165 -0.92 0.95 27.05
CA ALA A 165 -0.50 2.16 26.37
C ALA A 165 -1.62 3.20 26.27
N LEU A 166 -1.25 4.48 26.26
CA LEU A 166 -2.18 5.60 26.13
C LEU A 166 -2.43 5.96 24.66
N LEU A 167 -1.37 6.00 23.85
CA LEU A 167 -1.43 6.14 22.40
C LEU A 167 -0.05 5.87 21.77
N ASN A 168 -0.03 5.60 20.47
CA ASN A 168 1.22 5.59 19.71
C ASN A 168 1.55 7.04 19.27
N LEU A 169 2.33 7.73 20.09
CA LEU A 169 2.67 9.15 19.90
C LEU A 169 3.48 9.39 18.62
N PRO A 170 4.54 8.62 18.27
CA PRO A 170 5.24 8.85 17.01
C PRO A 170 4.33 8.67 15.78
N ALA A 171 3.45 7.66 15.77
CA ALA A 171 2.49 7.47 14.68
C ALA A 171 1.52 8.66 14.56
N VAL A 172 1.00 9.16 15.67
CA VAL A 172 0.11 10.34 15.68
C VAL A 172 0.85 11.58 15.18
N LEU A 173 2.10 11.79 15.61
CA LEU A 173 2.92 12.93 15.20
C LEU A 173 3.24 12.91 13.70
N VAL A 174 3.57 11.75 13.12
CA VAL A 174 3.83 11.68 11.68
C VAL A 174 2.57 11.91 10.86
N VAL A 175 1.41 11.38 11.29
CA VAL A 175 0.14 11.67 10.63
C VAL A 175 -0.15 13.17 10.69
N ALA A 176 -0.05 13.79 11.87
CA ALA A 176 -0.25 15.23 12.02
C ALA A 176 0.72 16.07 11.17
N ALA A 177 1.99 15.66 11.09
CA ALA A 177 3.00 16.33 10.26
C ALA A 177 2.68 16.22 8.77
N ILE A 178 2.28 15.05 8.28
CA ILE A 178 1.88 14.85 6.89
C ILE A 178 0.57 15.61 6.59
N THR A 179 -0.39 15.62 7.52
CA THR A 179 -1.63 16.42 7.39
C THR A 179 -1.32 17.91 7.30
N ALA A 180 -0.45 18.44 8.16
CA ALA A 180 -0.03 19.84 8.11
C ALA A 180 0.69 20.16 6.79
N LEU A 181 1.56 19.25 6.32
CA LEU A 181 2.25 19.37 5.03
C LEU A 181 1.25 19.40 3.86
N CYS A 182 0.24 18.52 3.87
CA CYS A 182 -0.84 18.52 2.87
C CYS A 182 -1.69 19.81 2.92
N TYR A 183 -1.95 20.34 4.13
CA TYR A 183 -2.72 21.57 4.31
C TYR A 183 -2.00 22.82 3.78
N VAL A 184 -0.69 22.93 4.03
CA VAL A 184 0.14 24.04 3.50
C VAL A 184 0.20 24.01 1.98
N GLY A 185 -0.06 22.85 1.37
CA GLY A 185 -0.01 22.68 -0.07
C GLY A 185 1.41 22.31 -0.48
N ILE A 186 1.51 21.13 -1.06
CA ILE A 186 2.78 20.57 -1.46
C ILE A 186 2.94 20.79 -2.95
N HIS A 187 3.65 21.85 -3.36
CA HIS A 187 4.11 22.01 -4.74
C HIS A 187 5.36 21.14 -4.97
N GLN A 188 5.25 19.82 -4.77
CA GLN A 188 6.40 18.92 -4.88
C GLN A 188 6.77 18.72 -6.34
N SER A 189 8.06 18.87 -6.60
CA SER A 189 8.67 18.52 -7.88
C SER A 189 8.80 16.99 -7.94
N ALA A 190 8.44 16.39 -9.09
CA ALA A 190 8.68 14.96 -9.37
C ALA A 190 10.11 14.50 -9.03
N ARG A 191 11.09 15.41 -9.02
CA ARG A 191 12.48 15.15 -8.59
C ARG A 191 12.59 14.70 -7.14
N PHE A 192 11.84 15.30 -6.21
CA PHE A 192 11.90 14.91 -4.80
C PHE A 192 11.35 13.51 -4.59
N ASN A 193 10.22 13.19 -5.24
CA ASN A 193 9.66 11.84 -5.21
C ASN A 193 10.69 10.82 -5.73
N ALA A 194 11.35 11.12 -6.86
CA ALA A 194 12.41 10.26 -7.41
C ALA A 194 13.57 10.05 -6.43
N ILE A 195 13.99 11.08 -5.68
CA ILE A 195 15.05 10.96 -4.66
C ILE A 195 14.61 10.02 -3.53
N VAL A 196 13.40 10.19 -3.00
CA VAL A 196 12.88 9.34 -1.91
C VAL A 196 12.79 7.89 -2.35
N VAL A 197 12.29 7.63 -3.56
CA VAL A 197 12.21 6.29 -4.14
C VAL A 197 13.60 5.69 -4.34
N ALA A 198 14.56 6.45 -4.87
CA ALA A 198 15.93 5.99 -5.06
C ALA A 198 16.59 5.59 -3.73
N ILE A 199 16.36 6.34 -2.65
CA ILE A 199 16.82 5.99 -1.30
C ILE A 199 16.20 4.66 -0.86
N LYS A 200 14.87 4.52 -0.95
CA LYS A 200 14.17 3.28 -0.55
C LYS A 200 14.70 2.05 -1.30
N VAL A 201 14.82 2.14 -2.63
CA VAL A 201 15.31 1.04 -3.47
C VAL A 201 16.77 0.72 -3.14
N THR A 202 17.61 1.74 -2.93
CA THR A 202 19.02 1.56 -2.55
C THR A 202 19.15 0.81 -1.23
N VAL A 203 18.36 1.18 -0.21
CA VAL A 203 18.36 0.49 1.08
C VAL A 203 17.98 -0.99 0.93
N ILE A 204 16.99 -1.31 0.09
CA ILE A 204 16.60 -2.71 -0.18
C ILE A 204 17.73 -3.46 -0.89
N VAL A 205 18.34 -2.87 -1.92
CA VAL A 205 19.44 -3.49 -2.66
C VAL A 205 20.65 -3.74 -1.74
N LEU A 206 20.98 -2.79 -0.86
CA LEU A 206 22.03 -2.96 0.15
C LEU A 206 21.68 -4.07 1.14
N PHE A 207 20.44 -4.12 1.63
CA PHE A 207 19.97 -5.18 2.53
C PHE A 207 20.11 -6.57 1.88
N ILE A 208 19.70 -6.72 0.61
CA ILE A 208 19.87 -7.98 -0.13
C ILE A 208 21.36 -8.28 -0.34
N GLY A 209 22.14 -7.28 -0.78
CA GLY A 209 23.57 -7.41 -1.05
C GLY A 209 24.38 -7.91 0.14
N PHE A 210 24.23 -7.24 1.30
CA PHE A 210 24.90 -7.65 2.54
C PHE A 210 24.27 -8.88 3.17
N GLY A 211 22.94 -9.02 3.09
CA GLY A 211 22.19 -10.13 3.66
C GLY A 211 22.59 -11.47 3.04
N MET A 212 22.87 -11.52 1.73
CA MET A 212 23.30 -12.74 1.02
C MET A 212 24.53 -13.43 1.66
N TRP A 213 25.44 -12.68 2.29
CA TRP A 213 26.63 -13.26 2.93
C TRP A 213 26.36 -13.89 4.29
N VAL A 214 25.20 -13.62 4.89
CA VAL A 214 24.81 -14.09 6.23
C VAL A 214 23.67 -15.12 6.16
N VAL A 215 23.23 -15.49 4.95
CA VAL A 215 22.18 -16.51 4.76
C VAL A 215 22.69 -17.87 5.19
N ASP A 216 22.06 -18.44 6.21
CA ASP A 216 22.23 -19.84 6.61
C ASP A 216 21.06 -20.67 6.05
N GLY A 217 21.38 -21.62 5.17
CA GLY A 217 20.41 -22.52 4.54
C GLY A 217 19.69 -23.44 5.52
N ALA A 218 20.22 -23.64 6.74
CA ALA A 218 19.52 -24.38 7.80
C ALA A 218 18.21 -23.69 8.20
N ASN A 219 18.12 -22.36 8.12
CA ASN A 219 16.91 -21.59 8.44
C ASN A 219 15.78 -21.78 7.42
N TRP A 220 16.04 -22.45 6.29
CA TRP A 220 15.01 -22.78 5.30
C TRP A 220 14.35 -24.12 5.57
N GLN A 221 14.78 -24.87 6.59
CA GLN A 221 14.19 -26.15 6.94
C GLN A 221 13.56 -26.09 8.35
N PRO A 222 12.29 -26.50 8.51
CA PRO A 222 11.35 -26.92 7.46
C PRO A 222 10.88 -25.73 6.60
N PHE A 223 10.84 -25.90 5.26
CA PHE A 223 10.47 -24.81 4.34
C PHE A 223 9.02 -24.34 4.57
N ILE A 224 8.10 -25.30 4.67
CA ILE A 224 6.75 -25.07 5.19
C ILE A 224 6.72 -25.70 6.58
N PRO A 225 6.74 -24.91 7.66
CA PRO A 225 6.61 -25.45 9.01
C PRO A 225 5.27 -26.16 9.19
N GLU A 226 5.20 -27.12 10.11
CA GLU A 226 3.96 -27.85 10.42
C GLU A 226 2.89 -26.89 10.96
N ASN A 227 1.64 -27.15 10.60
CA ASN A 227 0.52 -26.36 11.11
C ASN A 227 0.35 -26.60 12.61
N THR A 228 0.18 -25.53 13.39
CA THR A 228 0.11 -25.58 14.85
C THR A 228 -1.23 -26.06 15.40
N GLY A 229 -2.16 -26.51 14.54
CA GLY A 229 -3.55 -26.81 14.88
C GLY A 229 -4.49 -25.61 14.71
N GLU A 230 -3.95 -24.42 14.40
CA GLU A 230 -4.72 -23.21 14.14
C GLU A 230 -4.69 -22.84 12.65
N PHE A 231 -5.85 -22.47 12.10
CA PHE A 231 -5.93 -22.00 10.72
C PHE A 231 -5.14 -20.70 10.55
N GLY A 232 -4.25 -20.68 9.56
CA GLY A 232 -3.45 -19.50 9.26
C GLY A 232 -2.13 -19.43 10.03
N ARG A 233 -1.78 -20.40 10.89
CA ARG A 233 -0.45 -20.50 11.52
C ARG A 233 0.30 -21.74 11.01
N PHE A 234 1.14 -21.50 10.01
CA PHE A 234 1.94 -22.46 9.25
C PHE A 234 1.14 -23.61 8.61
N GLY A 235 1.83 -24.52 7.90
CA GLY A 235 1.23 -25.32 6.84
C GLY A 235 0.72 -24.44 5.68
N TRP A 236 -0.01 -25.06 4.74
CA TRP A 236 -0.58 -24.33 3.58
C TRP A 236 -1.61 -23.26 3.97
N SER A 237 -2.34 -23.46 5.08
CA SER A 237 -3.27 -22.45 5.58
C SER A 237 -2.53 -21.17 6.00
N GLY A 238 -1.35 -21.30 6.63
CA GLY A 238 -0.47 -20.19 6.98
C GLY A 238 0.09 -19.45 5.76
N VAL A 239 0.47 -20.19 4.71
CA VAL A 239 0.92 -19.60 3.44
C VAL A 239 -0.18 -18.74 2.81
N LEU A 240 -1.42 -19.22 2.78
CA LEU A 240 -2.56 -18.46 2.25
C LEU A 240 -2.92 -17.25 3.12
N GLN A 241 -2.89 -17.41 4.45
CA GLN A 241 -3.13 -16.31 5.39
C GLN A 241 -2.07 -15.21 5.22
N ALA A 242 -0.80 -15.59 5.11
CA ALA A 242 0.29 -14.65 4.87
C ALA A 242 0.17 -13.97 3.50
N ALA A 243 -0.33 -14.66 2.47
CA ALA A 243 -0.57 -14.04 1.16
C ALA A 243 -1.60 -12.92 1.26
N GLY A 244 -2.68 -13.11 2.02
CA GLY A 244 -3.67 -12.06 2.30
C GLY A 244 -3.09 -10.87 3.07
N ILE A 245 -2.20 -11.12 4.04
CA ILE A 245 -1.53 -10.06 4.81
C ILE A 245 -0.55 -9.27 3.93
N ILE A 246 0.29 -9.97 3.17
CA ILE A 246 1.33 -9.39 2.32
C ILE A 246 0.74 -8.73 1.07
N PHE A 247 -0.48 -9.05 0.68
CA PHE A 247 -1.20 -8.28 -0.35
C PHE A 247 -1.15 -6.77 -0.07
N PHE A 248 -1.15 -6.36 1.21
CA PHE A 248 -0.94 -4.97 1.62
C PHE A 248 0.34 -4.34 1.05
N ALA A 249 1.42 -5.12 0.91
CA ALA A 249 2.70 -4.66 0.36
C ALA A 249 2.65 -4.34 -1.14
N TYR A 250 1.58 -4.73 -1.84
CA TYR A 250 1.35 -4.44 -3.25
C TYR A 250 0.35 -3.30 -3.48
N ILE A 251 -0.31 -2.80 -2.43
CA ILE A 251 -1.22 -1.65 -2.54
C ILE A 251 -0.42 -0.40 -2.92
N GLY A 252 -0.94 0.40 -3.85
CA GLY A 252 -0.31 1.67 -4.27
C GLY A 252 -0.06 1.79 -5.78
N PHE A 253 -0.15 0.70 -6.56
CA PHE A 253 -0.09 0.81 -8.02
C PHE A 253 -1.27 1.63 -8.58
N ASP A 254 -2.42 1.59 -7.90
CA ASP A 254 -3.62 2.36 -8.25
C ASP A 254 -3.44 3.86 -7.96
N ALA A 255 -2.49 4.27 -7.11
CA ALA A 255 -2.15 5.68 -6.92
C ALA A 255 -1.57 6.31 -8.19
N VAL A 256 -1.03 5.51 -9.13
CA VAL A 256 -0.67 6.02 -10.46
C VAL A 256 -1.89 6.59 -11.17
N SER A 257 -3.07 5.98 -11.00
CA SER A 257 -4.33 6.44 -11.60
C SER A 257 -4.79 7.83 -11.14
N THR A 258 -4.39 8.28 -9.96
CA THR A 258 -4.75 9.61 -9.45
C THR A 258 -3.91 10.73 -10.10
N ALA A 259 -2.76 10.38 -10.67
CA ALA A 259 -1.86 11.31 -11.36
C ALA A 259 -2.20 11.47 -12.86
N ALA A 260 -3.37 10.98 -13.31
CA ALA A 260 -3.78 11.02 -14.71
C ALA A 260 -3.74 12.43 -15.32
N GLN A 261 -4.13 13.45 -14.55
CA GLN A 261 -4.14 14.85 -15.00
C GLN A 261 -2.73 15.45 -15.15
N GLU A 262 -1.73 14.92 -14.45
CA GLU A 262 -0.34 15.37 -14.52
C GLU A 262 0.48 14.57 -15.54
N ALA A 263 -0.06 13.48 -16.09
CA ALA A 263 0.60 12.65 -17.09
C ALA A 263 0.58 13.31 -18.48
N LYS A 264 1.71 13.26 -19.18
CA LYS A 264 1.87 13.83 -20.54
C LYS A 264 1.03 13.10 -21.57
N ASN A 265 1.09 11.76 -21.57
CA ASN A 265 0.26 10.91 -22.42
C ASN A 265 -0.43 9.83 -21.56
N PRO A 266 -1.53 10.18 -20.86
CA PRO A 266 -2.15 9.29 -19.88
C PRO A 266 -2.53 7.92 -20.45
N GLN A 267 -3.05 7.87 -21.68
CA GLN A 267 -3.51 6.62 -22.30
C GLN A 267 -2.40 5.57 -22.47
N ARG A 268 -1.15 6.02 -22.60
CA ARG A 268 0.03 5.15 -22.74
C ARG A 268 0.85 5.06 -21.47
N ASP A 269 1.13 6.20 -20.84
CA ASP A 269 2.09 6.30 -19.75
C ASP A 269 1.52 5.73 -18.44
N MET A 270 0.20 5.80 -18.25
CA MET A 270 -0.47 5.28 -17.04
C MET A 270 -0.47 3.75 -16.98
N PRO A 271 -0.87 3.01 -18.05
CA PRO A 271 -0.69 1.56 -18.11
C PRO A 271 0.75 1.12 -17.81
N ILE A 272 1.74 1.84 -18.37
CA ILE A 272 3.16 1.55 -18.13
C ILE A 272 3.50 1.78 -16.66
N GLY A 273 3.08 2.92 -16.09
CA GLY A 273 3.30 3.25 -14.67
C GLY A 273 2.73 2.19 -13.73
N ILE A 274 1.49 1.75 -13.97
CA ILE A 274 0.79 0.73 -13.17
C ILE A 274 1.53 -0.62 -13.25
N LEU A 275 1.77 -1.12 -14.47
CA LEU A 275 2.32 -2.46 -14.65
C LEU A 275 3.82 -2.54 -14.31
N ALA A 276 4.61 -1.55 -14.71
CA ALA A 276 6.05 -1.57 -14.48
C ALA A 276 6.47 -1.15 -13.07
N SER A 277 5.56 -0.56 -12.26
CA SER A 277 5.82 -0.40 -10.83
C SER A 277 5.53 -1.66 -10.01
N LEU A 278 4.68 -2.55 -10.54
CA LEU A 278 4.34 -3.86 -9.97
C LEU A 278 5.36 -4.97 -10.32
N ALA A 279 6.00 -4.87 -11.48
CA ALA A 279 6.93 -5.87 -12.03
C ALA A 279 8.34 -5.75 -11.45
#